data_AF-A0A844EMV2-F1
#
_entry.id   AF-A0A844EMV2-F1
#
_cell.length_a   1.000
_cell.length_b   1.000
_cell.length_c   1.000
_cell.angle_alpha   90.00
_cell.angle_beta   90.00
_cell.angle_gamma   90.00
#
_symmetry.space_group_name_H-M   'P 1'
#
loop_
_entity.id
_entity.type
_entity.pdbx_description
1 polymer ?
#
loop_
_entity_poly.entity_id
_entity_poly.type
_entity_poly.pdbx_seq_one_letter_code
_entity_poly.pdbx_strand_id
1 'polypeptide(L)'
;MKKIIYCFLLTVMMVGGVSYSQPTTTSAATYVYTTRTGKHYFYHRHNRGLNRAKKVYRVKLSTARKRGLTLAKTDYNPHKKTTTRKKANRARKKAASTSSKPIRVNGKQIVIINHNRPKFSKSTLSRRHG
;
A
#
# COMPACT_ATOMS: atom_id res chain seq x y z
N MET A 1 32.98 41.41 1.82
CA MET A 1 32.03 40.39 1.30
C MET A 1 32.01 39.06 2.07
N LYS A 2 32.86 38.85 3.09
CA LYS A 2 32.87 37.60 3.90
C LYS A 2 31.66 37.44 4.83
N LYS A 3 31.05 38.55 5.29
CA LYS A 3 29.92 38.55 6.25
C LYS A 3 28.59 38.04 5.66
N ILE A 4 28.40 38.19 4.34
CA ILE A 4 27.19 37.74 3.64
C ILE A 4 27.21 36.22 3.43
N ILE A 5 28.40 35.63 3.27
CA ILE A 5 28.60 34.19 3.09
C ILE A 5 28.20 33.42 4.37
N TYR A 6 28.51 33.96 5.56
CA TYR A 6 28.11 33.33 6.83
C TYR A 6 26.59 33.35 7.06
N CYS A 7 25.88 34.36 6.57
CA CYS A 7 24.41 34.39 6.67
C CYS A 7 23.75 33.33 5.79
N PHE A 8 24.30 33.07 4.60
CA PHE A 8 23.76 32.04 3.69
C PHE A 8 24.03 30.62 4.19
N LEU A 9 25.19 30.39 4.83
CA LEU A 9 25.54 29.10 5.45
C LEU A 9 24.68 28.80 6.69
N LEU A 10 24.32 29.82 7.48
CA LEU A 10 23.44 29.66 8.64
C LEU A 10 21.99 29.30 8.25
N THR A 11 21.50 29.82 7.12
CA THR A 11 20.12 29.56 6.66
C THR A 11 19.91 28.16 6.10
N VAL A 12 20.96 27.51 5.57
CA VAL A 12 20.86 26.16 4.97
C VAL A 12 20.82 25.06 6.04
N MET A 13 21.38 25.29 7.23
CA MET A 13 21.33 24.35 8.36
C MET A 13 19.95 24.26 9.04
N MET A 14 19.06 25.25 8.86
CA MET A 14 17.74 25.28 9.52
C MET A 14 16.60 24.58 8.75
N VAL A 15 16.83 24.14 7.51
CA VAL A 15 15.78 23.53 6.66
C VAL A 15 15.87 21.99 6.60
N GLY A 16 16.85 21.39 7.27
CA GLY A 16 17.16 19.95 7.16
C GLY A 16 16.53 19.03 8.21
N GLY A 17 15.43 19.41 8.85
CA GLY A 17 14.72 18.58 9.83
C GLY A 17 13.83 17.52 9.18
N VAL A 18 14.38 16.63 8.34
CA VAL A 18 13.62 15.47 7.86
C VAL A 18 13.46 14.49 9.02
N SER A 19 12.31 14.54 9.67
CA SER A 19 11.92 13.54 10.66
C SER A 19 11.67 12.23 9.93
N TYR A 20 12.71 11.39 9.82
CA TYR A 20 12.53 10.00 9.43
C TYR A 20 11.70 9.33 10.50
N SER A 21 10.40 9.19 10.25
CA SER A 21 9.53 8.27 11.00
C SER A 21 10.17 6.89 10.91
N GLN A 22 10.84 6.46 11.96
CA GLN A 22 11.33 5.09 12.06
C GLN A 22 10.15 4.15 11.81
N PRO A 23 10.32 3.08 11.00
CA PRO A 23 9.30 2.07 10.91
C PRO A 23 9.11 1.51 12.31
N THR A 24 7.91 1.65 12.88
CA THR A 24 7.53 0.97 14.10
C THR A 24 7.64 -0.52 13.84
N THR A 25 8.77 -1.10 14.20
CA THR A 25 8.89 -2.54 14.36
C THR A 25 7.90 -2.88 15.47
N THR A 26 6.81 -3.55 15.10
CA THR A 26 5.80 -4.01 16.04
C THR A 26 6.49 -4.88 17.07
N SER A 27 6.84 -4.29 18.22
CA SER A 27 7.44 -5.00 19.33
C SER A 27 6.56 -6.19 19.64
N ALA A 28 7.15 -7.40 19.63
CA ALA A 28 6.42 -8.62 19.88
C ALA A 28 5.75 -8.49 21.26
N ALA A 29 4.41 -8.51 21.28
CA ALA A 29 3.66 -8.24 22.49
C ALA A 29 4.07 -9.21 23.61
N THR A 30 4.63 -8.66 24.70
CA THR A 30 5.04 -9.44 25.87
C THR A 30 3.85 -10.16 26.52
N TYR A 31 2.66 -9.54 26.42
CA TYR A 31 1.41 -10.03 26.95
C TYR A 31 0.36 -10.20 25.87
N VAL A 32 -0.44 -11.24 26.03
CA VAL A 32 -1.56 -11.59 25.16
C VAL A 32 -2.81 -11.83 26.00
N TYR A 33 -3.95 -11.75 25.34
CA TYR A 33 -5.25 -12.00 25.93
C TYR A 33 -5.74 -13.39 25.57
N THR A 34 -6.26 -14.12 26.54
CA THR A 34 -6.76 -15.50 26.38
C THR A 34 -8.06 -15.68 27.15
N THR A 35 -8.76 -16.76 26.90
CA THR A 35 -9.92 -17.19 27.69
C THR A 35 -9.61 -18.51 28.39
N ARG A 36 -10.41 -18.88 29.40
CA ARG A 36 -10.14 -20.09 30.22
C ARG A 36 -10.09 -21.38 29.38
N THR A 37 -10.97 -21.49 28.39
CA THR A 37 -11.16 -22.70 27.57
C THR A 37 -10.84 -22.49 26.09
N GLY A 38 -10.42 -21.27 25.70
CA GLY A 38 -10.13 -20.95 24.31
C GLY A 38 -8.86 -21.63 23.81
N LYS A 39 -8.82 -21.92 22.50
CA LYS A 39 -7.65 -22.49 21.80
C LYS A 39 -6.71 -21.42 21.21
N HIS A 40 -7.07 -20.15 21.38
CA HIS A 40 -6.37 -19.03 20.74
C HIS A 40 -5.96 -17.96 21.74
N TYR A 41 -4.87 -17.27 21.41
CA TYR A 41 -4.49 -16.02 22.04
C TYR A 41 -4.73 -14.84 21.09
N PHE A 42 -4.94 -13.67 21.67
CA PHE A 42 -5.25 -12.42 20.99
C PHE A 42 -4.25 -11.35 21.42
N TYR A 43 -3.81 -10.50 20.50
CA TYR A 43 -2.94 -9.37 20.84
C TYR A 43 -3.72 -8.21 21.48
N HIS A 44 -5.01 -8.10 21.16
CA HIS A 44 -5.86 -7.00 21.58
C HIS A 44 -7.02 -7.47 22.46
N ARG A 45 -7.27 -6.78 23.57
CA ARG A 45 -8.39 -7.11 24.49
C ARG A 45 -9.76 -6.97 23.83
N HIS A 46 -9.91 -5.96 22.98
CA HIS A 46 -11.18 -5.62 22.30
C HIS A 46 -11.31 -6.30 20.93
N ASN A 47 -10.60 -7.42 20.72
CA ASN A 47 -10.73 -8.17 19.49
C ASN A 47 -12.13 -8.81 19.41
N ARG A 48 -12.73 -8.85 18.20
CA ARG A 48 -14.06 -9.45 17.95
C ARG A 48 -14.19 -10.89 18.48
N GLY A 49 -13.11 -11.66 18.46
CA GLY A 49 -13.10 -13.04 18.98
C GLY A 49 -13.22 -13.14 20.50
N LEU A 50 -13.07 -12.02 21.22
CA LEU A 50 -13.23 -11.95 22.68
C LEU A 50 -14.56 -11.33 23.13
N ASN A 51 -15.40 -10.81 22.21
CA ASN A 51 -16.62 -10.08 22.57
C ASN A 51 -17.65 -10.92 23.35
N ARG A 52 -17.65 -12.24 23.17
CA ARG A 52 -18.54 -13.17 23.88
C ARG A 52 -17.87 -13.85 25.08
N ALA A 53 -16.62 -13.51 25.38
CA ALA A 53 -15.89 -14.13 26.47
C ALA A 53 -16.38 -13.58 27.81
N LYS A 54 -16.89 -14.47 28.69
CA LYS A 54 -17.28 -14.10 30.06
C LYS A 54 -16.11 -13.51 30.86
N LYS A 55 -14.90 -14.07 30.67
CA LYS A 55 -13.66 -13.62 31.29
C LYS A 55 -12.51 -13.68 30.29
N VAL A 56 -11.69 -12.64 30.31
CA VAL A 56 -10.48 -12.51 29.50
C VAL A 56 -9.28 -12.33 30.43
N TYR A 57 -8.25 -13.12 30.23
CA TYR A 57 -7.03 -13.13 31.04
C TYR A 57 -5.87 -12.55 30.25
N ARG A 58 -5.07 -11.71 30.90
CA ARG A 58 -3.81 -11.21 30.33
C ARG A 58 -2.67 -12.11 30.81
N VAL A 59 -2.00 -12.79 29.89
CA VAL A 59 -0.93 -13.75 30.18
C VAL A 59 0.29 -13.46 29.32
N LYS A 60 1.47 -13.92 29.75
CA LYS A 60 2.69 -13.81 28.92
C LYS A 60 2.53 -14.67 27.66
N LEU A 61 3.08 -14.20 26.54
CA LEU A 61 3.04 -14.95 25.27
C LEU A 61 3.66 -16.35 25.40
N SER A 62 4.75 -16.48 26.16
CA SER A 62 5.39 -17.77 26.44
C SER A 62 4.45 -18.75 27.15
N THR A 63 3.69 -18.28 28.13
CA THR A 63 2.69 -19.10 28.83
C THR A 63 1.56 -19.55 27.91
N ALA A 64 1.08 -18.66 27.03
CA ALA A 64 0.06 -19.00 26.05
C ALA A 64 0.57 -20.08 25.06
N ARG A 65 1.80 -19.93 24.57
CA ARG A 65 2.44 -20.92 23.68
C ARG A 65 2.69 -22.26 24.37
N LYS A 66 3.15 -22.25 25.63
CA LYS A 66 3.33 -23.48 26.44
C LYS A 66 2.01 -24.23 26.64
N ARG A 67 0.88 -23.52 26.71
CA ARG A 67 -0.47 -24.11 26.75
C ARG A 67 -0.97 -24.60 25.37
N GLY A 68 -0.20 -24.46 24.30
CA GLY A 68 -0.60 -24.87 22.96
C GLY A 68 -1.57 -23.91 22.27
N LEU A 69 -1.70 -22.67 22.75
CA LEU A 69 -2.59 -21.68 22.12
C LEU A 69 -1.96 -21.12 20.85
N THR A 70 -2.79 -20.94 19.81
CA THR A 70 -2.39 -20.37 18.52
C THR A 70 -2.90 -18.95 18.35
N LEU A 71 -2.31 -18.17 17.44
CA LEU A 71 -2.78 -16.81 17.17
C LEU A 71 -4.20 -16.86 16.59
N ALA A 72 -5.11 -16.05 17.13
CA ALA A 72 -6.46 -15.96 16.61
C ALA A 72 -6.50 -15.43 15.17
N LYS A 73 -7.33 -16.03 14.32
CA LYS A 73 -7.51 -15.58 12.93
C LYS A 73 -7.94 -14.12 12.81
N THR A 74 -8.65 -13.61 13.81
CA THR A 74 -9.10 -12.21 13.86
C THR A 74 -7.97 -11.21 14.12
N ASP A 75 -6.86 -11.64 14.72
CA ASP A 75 -5.62 -10.83 14.83
C ASP A 75 -4.62 -11.20 13.73
N TYR A 76 -4.78 -12.36 13.10
CA TYR A 76 -3.96 -12.79 11.97
C TYR A 76 -4.41 -12.08 10.68
N ASN A 77 -3.62 -11.09 10.23
CA ASN A 77 -3.87 -10.39 8.97
C ASN A 77 -2.76 -10.65 7.93
N PRO A 78 -2.75 -11.83 7.28
CA PRO A 78 -1.77 -12.14 6.24
C PRO A 78 -2.02 -11.38 4.92
N HIS A 79 -3.17 -10.70 4.79
CA HIS A 79 -3.68 -10.17 3.53
C HIS A 79 -4.24 -8.75 3.65
N LYS A 80 -3.47 -7.82 4.24
CA LYS A 80 -3.72 -6.38 4.01
C LYS A 80 -3.32 -6.00 2.57
N LYS A 81 -3.99 -6.60 1.57
CA LYS A 81 -3.91 -6.26 0.14
C LYS A 81 -5.30 -5.91 -0.38
N THR A 82 -5.80 -4.73 -0.02
CA THR A 82 -7.06 -4.19 -0.55
C THR A 82 -6.86 -2.96 -1.44
N THR A 83 -5.63 -2.72 -1.92
CA THR A 83 -5.33 -1.60 -2.81
C THR A 83 -5.26 -2.01 -4.29
N THR A 84 -4.73 -3.19 -4.62
CA THR A 84 -4.51 -3.61 -6.02
C THR A 84 -5.81 -3.85 -6.79
N ARG A 85 -6.75 -4.64 -6.26
CA ARG A 85 -8.05 -4.90 -6.92
C ARG A 85 -8.88 -3.63 -7.09
N LYS A 86 -8.91 -2.77 -6.06
CA LYS A 86 -9.65 -1.49 -6.11
C LYS A 86 -9.03 -0.53 -7.13
N LYS A 87 -7.69 -0.46 -7.19
CA LYS A 87 -6.95 0.35 -8.16
C LYS A 87 -7.16 -0.15 -9.60
N ALA A 88 -7.11 -1.47 -9.82
CA ALA A 88 -7.38 -2.07 -11.12
C ALA A 88 -8.81 -1.78 -11.61
N ASN A 89 -9.81 -1.92 -10.73
CA ASN A 89 -11.19 -1.59 -11.07
C ASN A 89 -11.39 -0.11 -11.40
N ARG A 90 -10.70 0.80 -10.69
CA ARG A 90 -10.75 2.25 -10.97
C ARG A 90 -10.13 2.57 -12.34
N ALA A 91 -9.00 1.94 -12.68
CA ALA A 91 -8.38 2.09 -13.99
C ALA A 91 -9.30 1.56 -15.11
N ARG A 92 -9.89 0.38 -14.93
CA ARG A 92 -10.84 -0.20 -15.90
C ARG A 92 -12.05 0.71 -16.15
N LYS A 93 -12.66 1.25 -15.08
CA LYS A 93 -13.80 2.18 -15.20
C LYS A 93 -13.41 3.48 -15.91
N LYS A 94 -12.22 4.02 -15.62
CA LYS A 94 -11.71 5.22 -16.30
C LYS A 94 -11.44 4.97 -17.78
N ALA A 95 -10.86 3.83 -18.13
CA ALA A 95 -10.64 3.45 -19.53
C ALA A 95 -11.97 3.28 -20.29
N ALA A 96 -12.97 2.63 -19.67
CA ALA A 96 -14.29 2.47 -20.27
C ALA A 96 -15.00 3.81 -20.52
N SER A 97 -14.90 4.77 -19.59
CA SER A 97 -15.53 6.08 -19.75
C SER A 97 -14.83 7.00 -20.75
N THR A 98 -13.57 6.69 -21.12
CA THR A 98 -12.80 7.45 -22.11
C THR A 98 -12.72 6.77 -23.48
N SER A 99 -13.06 5.48 -23.60
CA SER A 99 -12.81 4.67 -24.81
C SER A 99 -13.51 5.17 -26.06
N SER A 100 -14.62 5.89 -25.94
CA SER A 100 -15.44 6.38 -27.06
C SER A 100 -15.35 7.90 -27.24
N LYS A 101 -14.51 8.58 -26.46
CA LYS A 101 -14.36 10.04 -26.53
C LYS A 101 -13.30 10.39 -27.58
N PRO A 102 -13.54 11.41 -28.42
CA PRO A 102 -12.55 11.90 -29.36
C PRO A 102 -11.35 12.45 -28.59
N ILE A 103 -10.15 11.91 -28.85
CA ILE A 103 -8.92 12.45 -28.30
C ILE A 103 -8.63 13.74 -29.06
N ARG A 104 -8.53 14.88 -28.37
CA ARG A 104 -8.20 16.17 -28.98
C ARG A 104 -6.82 16.62 -28.54
N VAL A 105 -5.96 16.96 -29.50
CA VAL A 105 -4.62 17.53 -29.26
C VAL A 105 -4.47 18.75 -30.16
N ASN A 106 -4.13 19.90 -29.59
CA ASN A 106 -3.95 21.18 -30.32
C ASN A 106 -5.12 21.52 -31.26
N GLY A 107 -6.37 21.39 -30.77
CA GLY A 107 -7.58 21.68 -31.55
C GLY A 107 -7.96 20.64 -32.61
N LYS A 108 -7.12 19.62 -32.86
CA LYS A 108 -7.36 18.56 -33.84
C LYS A 108 -7.83 17.26 -33.17
N GLN A 109 -8.81 16.58 -33.77
CA GLN A 109 -9.28 15.29 -33.32
C GLN A 109 -8.37 14.17 -33.84
N ILE A 110 -7.81 13.37 -32.92
CA ILE A 110 -7.05 12.17 -33.22
C ILE A 110 -8.03 11.00 -33.29
N VAL A 111 -8.11 10.37 -34.45
CA VAL A 111 -8.86 9.14 -34.70
C VAL A 111 -7.87 7.98 -34.71
N ILE A 112 -7.97 7.06 -33.76
CA ILE A 112 -7.16 5.84 -33.74
C ILE A 112 -7.80 4.83 -34.70
N ILE A 113 -7.20 4.67 -35.88
CA ILE A 113 -7.65 3.72 -36.90
C ILE A 113 -6.99 2.36 -36.65
N ASN A 114 -7.74 1.27 -36.86
CA ASN A 114 -7.24 -0.10 -36.81
C ASN A 114 -6.51 -0.45 -35.50
N HIS A 115 -7.00 0.01 -34.35
CA HIS A 115 -6.38 -0.22 -33.03
C HIS A 115 -4.89 0.16 -32.96
N ASN A 116 -4.44 1.12 -33.78
CA ASN A 116 -3.02 1.47 -33.95
C ASN A 116 -2.14 0.28 -34.37
N ARG A 117 -2.69 -0.66 -35.15
CA ARG A 117 -2.02 -1.84 -35.71
C ARG A 117 -1.94 -1.72 -37.24
N PRO A 118 -1.02 -0.92 -37.79
CA PRO A 118 -0.94 -0.73 -39.24
C PRO A 118 -0.70 -2.05 -39.98
N LYS A 119 -1.26 -2.19 -41.19
CA LYS A 119 -1.00 -3.32 -42.09
C LYS A 119 0.29 -3.17 -42.91
N PHE A 120 0.95 -2.03 -42.80
CA PHE A 120 2.25 -1.75 -43.43
C PHE A 120 3.37 -1.86 -42.39
N SER A 121 4.54 -2.29 -42.83
CA SER A 121 5.75 -2.32 -42.01
C SER A 121 6.62 -1.08 -42.27
N LYS A 122 7.64 -0.87 -41.43
CA LYS A 122 8.62 0.20 -41.61
C LYS A 122 9.39 0.07 -42.94
N SER A 123 9.62 -1.15 -43.41
CA SER A 123 10.27 -1.39 -44.70
C SER A 123 9.39 -0.96 -45.88
N THR A 124 8.07 -1.17 -45.80
CA THR A 124 7.10 -0.68 -46.81
C THR A 124 7.08 0.85 -46.92
N LEU A 125 7.38 1.56 -45.84
CA LEU A 125 7.41 3.03 -45.81
C LEU A 125 8.78 3.62 -46.15
N SER A 126 9.81 2.79 -46.34
CA SER A 126 11.17 3.24 -46.59
C SER A 126 11.37 3.53 -48.07
N ARG A 127 11.84 4.74 -48.40
CA ARG A 127 12.25 5.13 -49.77
C ARG A 127 13.61 4.57 -50.18
N ARG A 128 14.25 3.75 -49.33
CA ARG A 128 15.64 3.31 -49.47
C ARG A 128 15.84 2.09 -50.40
N HIS A 129 14.75 1.45 -50.82
CA HIS A 129 14.76 0.34 -51.78
C HIS A 129 13.74 0.59 -52.90
N GLY A 130 13.81 1.80 -53.48
CA GLY A 130 13.25 2.10 -54.79
C GLY A 130 14.41 2.27 -55.77
#